data_AF-A0ABD3Q222-F1
#
_entry.id   AF-A0ABD3Q222-F1
#
_cell.length_a   1.000
_cell.length_b   1.000
_cell.length_c   1.000
_cell.angle_alpha   90.00
_cell.angle_beta   90.00
_cell.angle_gamma   90.00
#
_symmetry.space_group_name_H-M   'P 1'
#
loop_
_entity.id
_entity.type
_entity.pdbx_description
1 polymer ?
#
loop_
_entity_poly.entity_id
_entity_poly.type
_entity_poly.pdbx_seq_one_letter_code
_entity_poly.pdbx_strand_id
1 'polypeptide(L)'
;MIASNHSTDLDSIVLSSNEGYVETPSDNELANIPSKHAQLRRLSTFSKKYDVKGDGVLDSAERAMRNMDESRRGFLTNEKVYMMMQLHLETQNQLFHVRRIMFVLLALVVILAVSNLGTSFAAASFAKDTSTSSNAEITDKHTHEALSTQSAVESIEIERTRITPDGERKLCTPGASDIDCETESSLTISNTQCHDMIGHCSRGNTVDLKRTWKNGDVSFFNVCPFKSGTISKTSKSKLRNSVGKSFFFQDLIAHCSVDGDAVAQELGEICEVAGDCVSLNCARNTTRIDDCKDNCEKLRFSASRLPLCISNCDYPTCHPSPLSAF
;
A
#
# COMPACT_ATOMS: atom_id res chain seq x y z
N MET A 1 -4.99 4.57 35.95
CA MET A 1 -4.88 3.64 34.79
C MET A 1 -5.73 4.22 33.68
N ILE A 2 -5.10 4.94 32.75
CA ILE A 2 -5.74 5.62 31.62
C ILE A 2 -5.34 4.82 30.38
N ALA A 3 -6.31 4.18 29.74
CA ALA A 3 -6.13 3.52 28.46
C ALA A 3 -6.24 4.56 27.34
N SER A 4 -5.16 4.76 26.59
CA SER A 4 -5.17 5.53 25.34
C SER A 4 -5.36 4.57 24.18
N ASN A 5 -6.51 4.69 23.51
CA ASN A 5 -6.77 4.08 22.22
C ASN A 5 -6.17 4.99 21.13
N HIS A 6 -5.15 4.50 20.44
CA HIS A 6 -4.58 5.17 19.27
C HIS A 6 -5.27 4.62 18.02
N SER A 7 -6.33 5.30 17.59
CA SER A 7 -6.98 5.09 16.30
C SER A 7 -6.19 5.88 15.27
N THR A 8 -5.53 5.21 14.32
CA THR A 8 -4.92 5.88 13.16
C THR A 8 -5.99 6.12 12.11
N ASP A 9 -6.32 7.40 11.94
CA ASP A 9 -7.00 7.97 10.80
C ASP A 9 -6.35 7.50 9.50
N LEU A 10 -7.16 6.86 8.65
CA LEU A 10 -6.85 6.68 7.24
C LEU A 10 -7.41 7.88 6.50
N ASP A 11 -6.48 8.63 5.91
CA ASP A 11 -6.69 9.78 5.05
C ASP A 11 -7.85 9.59 4.08
N SER A 12 -8.86 10.43 4.26
CA SER A 12 -9.92 10.67 3.29
C SER A 12 -9.32 11.41 2.10
N ILE A 13 -9.04 10.68 1.02
CA ILE A 13 -8.82 11.26 -0.30
C ILE A 13 -10.15 11.85 -0.76
N VAL A 14 -10.32 13.15 -0.49
CA VAL A 14 -11.39 13.97 -1.06
C VAL A 14 -11.08 14.17 -2.55
N LEU A 15 -11.62 13.27 -3.38
CA LEU A 15 -11.81 13.52 -4.80
C LEU A 15 -12.76 14.71 -4.94
N SER A 16 -12.17 15.87 -5.24
CA SER A 16 -12.87 17.10 -5.53
C SER A 16 -13.54 16.95 -6.90
N SER A 17 -14.77 16.44 -6.90
CA SER A 17 -15.65 16.47 -8.06
C SER A 17 -15.98 17.92 -8.39
N ASN A 18 -15.23 18.49 -9.32
CA ASN A 18 -15.53 19.78 -9.90
C ASN A 18 -16.73 19.59 -10.85
N GLU A 19 -17.95 19.74 -10.30
CA GLU A 19 -19.18 19.82 -11.08
C GLU A 19 -19.18 21.12 -11.90
N GLY A 20 -18.60 21.04 -13.09
CA GLY A 20 -18.79 22.03 -14.14
C GLY A 20 -20.22 21.94 -14.65
N TYR A 21 -21.11 22.75 -14.07
CA TYR A 21 -22.46 22.98 -14.57
C TYR A 21 -22.37 23.66 -15.95
N VAL A 22 -22.57 22.89 -17.01
CA VAL A 22 -22.75 23.42 -18.37
C VAL A 22 -24.22 23.80 -18.50
N GLU A 23 -24.51 25.10 -18.45
CA GLU A 23 -25.82 25.64 -18.83
C GLU A 23 -26.10 25.31 -20.30
N THR A 24 -27.01 24.37 -20.53
CA THR A 24 -27.72 24.26 -21.80
C THR A 24 -28.83 25.32 -21.82
N PRO A 25 -28.94 26.19 -22.84
CA PRO A 25 -30.11 27.03 -23.01
C PRO A 25 -31.27 26.12 -23.42
N SER A 26 -32.13 25.81 -22.46
CA SER A 26 -33.40 25.11 -22.67
C SER A 26 -34.44 26.13 -23.10
N ASP A 27 -34.75 26.12 -24.39
CA ASP A 27 -35.93 26.74 -24.97
C ASP A 27 -37.19 26.13 -24.33
N ASN A 28 -37.75 26.78 -23.31
CA ASN A 28 -39.18 26.72 -22.98
C ASN A 28 -39.53 27.71 -21.85
N GLU A 29 -39.64 28.98 -22.21
CA GLU A 29 -40.45 29.93 -21.44
C GLU A 29 -41.13 30.91 -22.41
N LEU A 30 -42.31 30.51 -22.89
CA LEU A 30 -43.19 31.43 -23.61
C LEU A 30 -44.66 31.12 -23.28
N ALA A 31 -45.15 31.75 -22.22
CA ALA A 31 -46.54 32.17 -22.17
C ALA A 31 -46.69 33.40 -21.25
N ASN A 32 -47.23 34.47 -21.84
CA ASN A 32 -47.77 35.69 -21.22
C ASN A 32 -46.82 36.84 -20.86
N ILE A 33 -46.52 37.67 -21.87
CA ILE A 33 -46.43 39.13 -21.71
C ILE A 33 -47.17 39.80 -22.90
N PRO A 34 -48.00 40.83 -22.66
CA PRO A 34 -49.08 41.22 -23.56
C PRO A 34 -48.62 42.04 -24.77
N SER A 35 -49.34 41.81 -25.87
CA SER A 35 -49.53 42.66 -27.05
C SER A 35 -49.26 44.15 -26.79
N LYS A 36 -48.01 44.59 -27.00
CA LYS A 36 -47.69 45.97 -27.33
C LYS A 36 -47.47 46.04 -28.83
N HIS A 37 -48.36 46.76 -29.51
CA HIS A 37 -48.29 47.12 -30.92
C HIS A 37 -46.86 47.11 -31.46
N ALA A 38 -46.52 46.05 -32.20
CA ALA A 38 -45.43 46.09 -33.14
C ALA A 38 -45.81 47.16 -34.16
N GLN A 39 -45.28 48.37 -33.98
CA GLN A 39 -45.14 49.29 -35.09
C GLN A 39 -44.39 48.50 -36.15
N LEU A 40 -45.09 48.09 -37.20
CA LEU A 40 -44.53 47.46 -38.38
C LEU A 40 -43.45 48.41 -38.91
N ARG A 41 -42.21 48.23 -38.43
CA ARG A 41 -41.04 48.90 -38.95
C ARG A 41 -40.91 48.36 -40.35
N ARG A 42 -41.52 49.07 -41.30
CA ARG A 42 -41.47 48.75 -42.71
C ARG A 42 -40.01 48.45 -43.05
N LEU A 43 -39.75 47.21 -43.47
CA LEU A 43 -38.44 46.82 -44.00
C LEU A 43 -38.01 47.87 -45.02
N SER A 44 -36.74 48.26 -44.94
CA SER A 44 -36.18 49.19 -45.93
C SER A 44 -36.41 48.65 -47.33
N THR A 45 -36.61 49.52 -48.32
CA THR A 45 -36.89 49.12 -49.72
C THR A 45 -35.86 48.11 -50.24
N PHE A 46 -34.63 48.20 -49.75
CA PHE A 46 -33.57 47.24 -50.02
C PHE A 46 -33.77 45.89 -49.31
N SER A 47 -34.12 45.88 -48.03
CA SER A 47 -34.35 44.66 -47.25
C SER A 47 -35.53 43.84 -47.77
N LYS A 48 -36.56 44.50 -48.35
CA LYS A 48 -37.71 43.82 -48.97
C LYS A 48 -37.34 42.94 -50.17
N LYS A 49 -36.18 43.17 -50.82
CA LYS A 49 -35.72 42.33 -51.93
C LYS A 49 -35.24 40.94 -51.48
N TYR A 50 -34.93 40.80 -50.19
CA TYR A 50 -34.42 39.57 -49.59
C TYR A 50 -35.46 38.81 -48.79
N ASP A 51 -36.65 39.40 -48.59
CA ASP A 51 -37.79 38.77 -47.93
C ASP A 51 -38.52 37.89 -48.97
N VAL A 52 -38.14 36.62 -49.05
CA VAL A 52 -38.65 35.66 -50.04
C VAL A 52 -40.09 35.28 -49.70
N LYS A 53 -40.43 35.28 -48.41
CA LYS A 53 -41.74 34.87 -47.89
C LYS A 53 -42.76 36.03 -47.91
N GLY A 54 -42.29 37.27 -47.99
CA GLY A 54 -43.13 38.47 -48.00
C GLY A 54 -43.80 38.75 -46.65
N ASP A 55 -43.29 38.18 -45.56
CA ASP A 55 -43.87 38.28 -44.23
C ASP A 55 -43.46 39.57 -43.50
N GLY A 56 -42.57 40.36 -44.10
CA GLY A 56 -42.10 41.61 -43.54
C GLY A 56 -40.98 41.45 -42.50
N VAL A 57 -40.42 40.25 -42.31
CA VAL A 57 -39.34 39.97 -41.36
C VAL A 57 -38.29 39.04 -41.98
N LEU A 58 -37.06 39.55 -42.11
CA LEU A 58 -35.94 38.73 -42.60
C LEU A 58 -35.54 37.67 -41.57
N ASP A 59 -35.64 36.40 -41.96
CA ASP A 59 -35.11 35.27 -41.19
C ASP A 59 -33.58 35.29 -41.12
N SER A 60 -32.96 34.39 -40.35
CA SER A 60 -31.51 34.39 -40.16
C SER A 60 -30.74 34.19 -41.47
N ALA A 61 -31.28 33.42 -42.41
CA ALA A 61 -30.68 33.16 -43.71
C ALA A 61 -30.85 34.36 -44.64
N GLU A 62 -32.05 34.94 -44.71
CA GLU A 62 -32.32 36.14 -45.52
C GLU A 62 -31.51 37.35 -45.04
N ARG A 63 -31.33 37.50 -43.72
CA ARG A 63 -30.48 38.53 -43.14
C ARG A 63 -29.00 38.31 -43.45
N ALA A 64 -28.54 37.05 -43.42
CA ALA A 64 -27.18 36.71 -43.82
C ALA A 64 -26.94 37.00 -45.31
N MET A 65 -27.88 36.62 -46.19
CA MET A 65 -27.84 36.95 -47.61
C MET A 65 -27.78 38.47 -47.83
N ARG A 66 -28.64 39.24 -47.15
CA ARG A 66 -28.60 40.70 -47.24
C ARG A 66 -27.26 41.29 -46.80
N ASN A 67 -26.66 40.75 -45.74
CA ASN A 67 -25.38 41.24 -45.22
C ASN A 67 -24.20 40.86 -46.14
N MET A 68 -24.30 39.77 -46.91
CA MET A 68 -23.30 39.36 -47.90
C MET A 68 -23.37 40.14 -49.21
N ASP A 69 -24.50 40.80 -49.52
CA ASP A 69 -24.62 41.73 -50.66
C ASP A 69 -24.14 43.14 -50.28
N GLU A 70 -22.83 43.31 -50.20
CA GLU A 70 -22.18 44.62 -50.00
C GLU A 70 -22.52 45.62 -51.12
N SER A 71 -22.80 45.11 -52.32
CA SER A 71 -23.11 45.90 -53.50
C SER A 71 -24.53 46.48 -53.54
N ARG A 72 -25.39 46.06 -52.59
CA ARG A 72 -26.79 46.48 -52.46
C ARG A 72 -27.63 46.34 -53.73
N ARG A 73 -27.31 45.36 -54.57
CA ARG A 73 -28.02 45.12 -55.84
C ARG A 73 -29.34 44.38 -55.64
N GLY A 74 -29.46 43.62 -54.55
CA GLY A 74 -30.66 42.84 -54.23
C GLY A 74 -30.62 41.41 -54.76
N PHE A 75 -29.44 40.92 -55.14
CA PHE A 75 -29.20 39.53 -55.49
C PHE A 75 -27.75 39.16 -55.14
N LEU A 76 -27.52 37.90 -54.78
CA LEU A 76 -26.16 37.37 -54.60
C LEU A 76 -25.59 36.94 -55.95
N THR A 77 -24.31 37.22 -56.19
CA THR A 77 -23.60 36.64 -57.33
C THR A 77 -23.34 35.16 -57.06
N ASN A 78 -23.21 34.37 -58.14
CA ASN A 78 -23.05 32.92 -58.06
C ASN A 78 -21.85 32.53 -57.17
N GLU A 79 -20.78 33.32 -57.19
CA GLU A 79 -19.58 33.10 -56.39
C GLU A 79 -19.86 33.18 -54.87
N LYS A 80 -20.73 34.10 -54.45
CA LYS A 80 -21.11 34.25 -53.03
C LYS A 80 -22.06 33.14 -52.58
N VAL A 81 -22.95 32.68 -53.45
CA VAL A 81 -23.81 31.52 -53.18
C VAL A 81 -22.96 30.26 -53.01
N TYR A 82 -21.95 30.08 -53.86
CA TYR A 82 -21.03 28.95 -53.79
C TYR A 82 -20.22 28.95 -52.49
N MET A 83 -19.71 30.10 -52.07
CA MET A 83 -18.99 30.26 -50.80
C MET A 83 -19.88 29.92 -49.59
N MET A 84 -21.15 30.34 -49.58
CA MET A 84 -22.09 30.01 -48.51
C MET A 84 -22.35 28.50 -48.43
N MET A 85 -22.50 27.83 -49.58
CA MET A 85 -22.71 26.39 -49.64
C MET A 85 -21.47 25.61 -49.16
N GLN A 86 -20.27 26.04 -49.54
CA GLN A 86 -19.03 25.44 -49.06
C GLN A 86 -18.89 25.56 -47.54
N LEU A 87 -19.20 26.73 -46.98
CA LEU A 87 -19.15 26.96 -45.53
C LEU A 87 -20.11 26.02 -44.77
N HIS A 88 -21.30 25.78 -45.31
CA HIS A 88 -22.25 24.82 -44.72
C HIS A 88 -21.76 23.37 -44.80
N LEU A 89 -21.11 22.97 -45.91
CA LEU A 89 -20.55 21.63 -46.07
C LEU A 89 -19.38 21.38 -45.10
N GLU A 90 -18.52 22.37 -44.90
CA GLU A 90 -17.39 22.26 -43.98
C GLU A 90 -17.87 22.15 -42.52
N THR A 91 -18.87 22.96 -42.15
CA THR A 91 -19.47 22.92 -40.80
C THR A 91 -20.15 21.58 -40.52
N GLN A 92 -20.86 20.99 -41.50
CA GLN A 92 -21.48 19.67 -41.32
C GLN A 92 -20.46 18.55 -41.18
N ASN A 93 -19.36 18.57 -41.95
CA ASN A 93 -18.31 17.56 -41.83
C ASN A 93 -17.63 17.56 -40.45
N GLN A 94 -17.43 18.74 -39.86
CA GLN A 94 -16.90 18.83 -38.49
C GLN A 94 -17.85 18.23 -37.46
N LEU A 95 -19.17 18.46 -37.60
CA LEU A 95 -20.17 17.90 -36.71
C LEU A 95 -20.23 16.36 -36.79
N PHE A 96 -20.02 15.77 -37.97
CA PHE A 96 -19.96 14.30 -38.12
C PHE A 96 -18.74 13.70 -37.40
N HIS A 97 -17.57 14.34 -37.49
CA HIS A 97 -16.38 13.90 -36.77
C HIS A 97 -16.55 13.98 -35.26
N VAL A 98 -17.11 15.09 -34.76
CA VAL A 98 -17.36 15.27 -33.32
C VAL A 98 -18.37 14.25 -32.79
N ARG A 99 -19.47 14.00 -33.52
CA ARG A 99 -20.44 12.96 -33.15
C ARG A 99 -19.79 11.58 -33.07
N ARG A 100 -18.94 11.22 -34.03
CA ARG A 100 -18.22 9.95 -34.03
C ARG A 100 -17.30 9.80 -32.82
N ILE A 101 -16.55 10.85 -32.48
CA ILE A 101 -15.66 10.84 -31.30
C ILE A 101 -16.46 10.71 -30.01
N MET A 102 -17.59 11.42 -29.90
CA MET A 102 -18.48 11.35 -28.74
C MET A 102 -19.00 9.93 -28.49
N PHE A 103 -19.42 9.21 -29.54
CA PHE A 103 -19.87 7.82 -29.41
C PHE A 103 -18.76 6.88 -28.95
N VAL A 104 -17.52 7.07 -29.43
CA VAL A 104 -16.36 6.27 -28.99
C VAL A 104 -16.04 6.53 -27.51
N LEU A 105 -16.06 7.79 -27.08
CA LEU A 105 -15.84 8.15 -25.68
C LEU A 105 -16.92 7.55 -24.76
N LEU A 106 -18.20 7.61 -25.16
CA LEU A 106 -19.29 7.01 -24.39
C LEU A 106 -19.11 5.50 -24.24
N ALA A 107 -18.74 4.80 -25.32
CA ALA A 107 -18.46 3.37 -25.27
C ALA A 107 -17.29 3.04 -24.32
N LEU A 108 -16.22 3.84 -24.34
CA LEU A 108 -15.08 3.65 -23.43
C LEU A 108 -15.47 3.87 -21.96
N VAL A 109 -16.30 4.87 -21.66
CA VAL A 109 -16.80 5.11 -20.31
C VAL A 109 -17.63 3.93 -19.80
N VAL A 110 -18.49 3.36 -20.65
CA VAL A 110 -19.28 2.16 -20.30
C VAL A 110 -18.36 0.97 -20.04
N ILE A 111 -17.35 0.72 -20.89
CA ILE A 111 -16.38 -0.37 -20.69
C ILE A 111 -15.60 -0.16 -19.38
N LEU A 112 -15.19 1.06 -19.07
CA LEU A 112 -14.49 1.40 -17.84
C LEU A 112 -15.39 1.15 -16.61
N ALA A 113 -16.67 1.55 -16.67
CA ALA A 113 -17.63 1.31 -15.61
C ALA A 113 -17.88 -0.19 -15.39
N VAL A 114 -18.06 -0.97 -16.46
CA VAL A 114 -18.21 -2.43 -16.39
C VAL A 114 -16.96 -3.09 -15.81
N SER A 115 -15.77 -2.60 -16.16
CA SER A 115 -14.50 -3.14 -15.64
C SER A 115 -14.38 -2.93 -14.14
N ASN A 116 -14.67 -1.72 -13.66
CA ASN A 116 -14.65 -1.40 -12.23
C ASN A 116 -15.73 -2.17 -11.44
N LEU A 117 -16.89 -2.39 -12.05
CA LEU A 117 -17.94 -3.21 -11.47
C LEU A 117 -17.52 -4.69 -11.40
N GLY A 118 -16.87 -5.20 -12.45
CA GLY A 118 -16.37 -6.58 -12.52
C GLY A 118 -15.29 -6.88 -11.47
N THR A 119 -14.32 -5.98 -11.29
CA THR A 119 -13.29 -6.13 -10.24
C THR A 119 -13.90 -6.11 -8.85
N SER A 120 -14.87 -5.23 -8.61
CA SER A 120 -15.56 -5.15 -7.32
C SER A 120 -16.39 -6.41 -7.03
N PHE A 121 -17.10 -6.94 -8.03
CA PHE A 121 -17.86 -8.18 -7.90
C PHE A 121 -16.95 -9.39 -7.67
N ALA A 122 -15.84 -9.49 -8.40
CA ALA A 122 -14.86 -10.56 -8.18
C ALA A 122 -14.30 -10.51 -6.76
N ALA A 123 -13.88 -9.33 -6.28
CA ALA A 123 -13.40 -9.15 -4.92
C ALA A 123 -14.47 -9.52 -3.87
N ALA A 124 -15.73 -9.13 -4.08
CA ALA A 124 -16.84 -9.47 -3.19
C ALA A 124 -17.17 -10.97 -3.19
N SER A 125 -17.09 -11.64 -4.34
CA SER A 125 -17.28 -13.09 -4.42
C SER A 125 -16.18 -13.82 -3.68
N PHE A 126 -14.91 -13.43 -3.87
CA PHE A 126 -13.80 -14.01 -3.10
C PHE A 126 -13.96 -13.75 -1.61
N ALA A 127 -14.33 -12.53 -1.20
CA ALA A 127 -14.56 -12.21 0.22
C ALA A 127 -15.67 -13.05 0.86
N LYS A 128 -16.70 -13.44 0.10
CA LYS A 128 -17.80 -14.27 0.58
C LYS A 128 -17.38 -15.73 0.82
N ASP A 129 -16.51 -16.24 -0.04
CA ASP A 129 -16.08 -17.64 -0.03
C ASP A 129 -14.81 -17.85 0.82
N THR A 130 -14.19 -16.76 1.27
CA THR A 130 -13.10 -16.78 2.24
C THR A 130 -13.59 -16.53 3.67
N SER A 131 -13.10 -17.30 4.63
CA SER A 131 -13.25 -17.02 6.06
C SER A 131 -11.89 -16.85 6.73
N THR A 132 -11.78 -15.92 7.67
CA THR A 132 -10.58 -15.79 8.51
C THR A 132 -10.64 -16.80 9.64
N SER A 133 -9.70 -17.75 9.67
CA SER A 133 -9.50 -18.64 10.82
C SER A 133 -8.97 -17.85 12.04
N SER A 134 -9.03 -18.44 13.23
CA SER A 134 -8.48 -17.87 14.48
C SER A 134 -7.01 -17.47 14.37
N ASN A 135 -6.29 -18.02 13.40
CA ASN A 135 -4.87 -17.76 13.15
C ASN A 135 -4.63 -16.70 12.06
N ALA A 136 -5.63 -15.87 11.74
CA ALA A 136 -5.57 -14.85 10.67
C ALA A 136 -5.27 -15.42 9.27
N GLU A 137 -5.42 -16.73 9.07
CA GLU A 137 -5.29 -17.39 7.77
C GLU A 137 -6.61 -17.30 7.00
N ILE A 138 -6.52 -16.96 5.72
CA ILE A 138 -7.67 -16.92 4.81
C ILE A 138 -7.91 -18.35 4.30
N THR A 139 -8.91 -19.01 4.84
CA THR A 139 -9.31 -20.36 4.44
C THR A 139 -10.55 -20.32 3.56
N ASP A 140 -10.61 -21.18 2.56
CA ASP A 140 -11.83 -21.46 1.81
C ASP A 140 -12.90 -22.03 2.76
N LYS A 141 -14.12 -21.48 2.70
CA LYS A 141 -15.22 -21.88 3.59
C LYS A 141 -15.74 -23.31 3.32
N HIS A 142 -15.56 -23.82 2.09
CA HIS A 142 -16.05 -25.11 1.65
C HIS A 142 -15.02 -26.21 1.80
N THR A 143 -13.76 -25.95 1.46
CA THR A 143 -12.69 -26.96 1.52
C THR A 143 -11.90 -26.91 2.82
N HIS A 144 -12.02 -25.82 3.60
CA HIS A 144 -11.14 -25.51 4.73
C HIS A 144 -9.65 -25.46 4.36
N GLU A 145 -9.35 -25.36 3.07
CA GLU A 145 -7.98 -25.22 2.58
C GLU A 145 -7.55 -23.75 2.60
N ALA A 146 -6.28 -23.52 2.90
CA ALA A 146 -5.69 -22.19 2.88
C ALA A 146 -5.66 -21.65 1.45
N LEU A 147 -6.40 -20.56 1.20
CA LEU A 147 -6.32 -19.85 -0.08
C LEU A 147 -5.12 -18.92 -0.01
N SER A 148 -3.96 -19.50 -0.34
CA SER A 148 -2.66 -18.84 -0.30
C SER A 148 -2.53 -17.82 -1.45
N THR A 149 -3.05 -16.62 -1.27
CA THR A 149 -2.66 -15.43 -2.07
C THR A 149 -1.91 -14.39 -1.23
N GLN A 150 -1.84 -14.57 0.08
CA GLN A 150 -0.89 -13.87 0.93
C GLN A 150 0.06 -14.93 1.47
N SER A 151 1.35 -14.80 1.17
CA SER A 151 2.38 -15.45 1.96
C SER A 151 2.27 -14.88 3.37
N ALA A 152 1.39 -15.44 4.19
CA ALA A 152 1.25 -15.08 5.58
C ALA A 152 2.60 -15.39 6.23
N VAL A 153 3.39 -14.35 6.47
CA VAL A 153 4.64 -14.46 7.20
C VAL A 153 4.24 -14.65 8.65
N GLU A 154 4.31 -15.89 9.12
CA GLU A 154 4.08 -16.17 10.52
C GLU A 154 5.32 -15.76 11.31
N SER A 155 5.14 -14.81 12.23
CA SER A 155 6.21 -14.36 13.12
C SER A 155 6.03 -15.01 14.50
N ILE A 156 6.97 -15.88 14.88
CA ILE A 156 6.94 -16.56 16.18
C ILE A 156 7.94 -15.87 17.11
N GLU A 157 7.46 -15.42 18.26
CA GLU A 157 8.30 -14.77 19.26
C GLU A 157 9.17 -15.80 19.99
N ILE A 158 10.48 -15.55 20.02
CA ILE A 158 11.45 -16.37 20.76
C ILE A 158 11.87 -15.64 22.01
N GLU A 159 11.85 -16.35 23.13
CA GLU A 159 12.19 -15.80 24.43
C GLU A 159 13.34 -16.59 25.06
N ARG A 160 14.22 -15.87 25.76
CA ARG A 160 15.32 -16.46 26.52
C ARG A 160 14.77 -16.99 27.84
N THR A 161 15.00 -18.28 28.10
CA THR A 161 14.53 -18.93 29.32
C THR A 161 15.65 -19.73 29.98
N ARG A 162 15.60 -19.85 31.31
CA ARG A 162 16.37 -20.87 32.00
C ARG A 162 15.56 -22.15 32.05
N ILE A 163 16.20 -23.21 31.62
CA ILE A 163 15.63 -24.55 31.64
C ILE A 163 16.26 -25.24 32.83
N THR A 164 15.45 -25.66 33.80
CA THR A 164 15.97 -26.50 34.90
C THR A 164 16.41 -27.86 34.33
N PRO A 165 17.30 -28.60 35.00
CA PRO A 165 17.64 -29.97 34.59
C PRO A 165 16.41 -30.90 34.50
N ASP A 166 15.32 -30.56 35.17
CA ASP A 166 14.03 -31.26 35.11
C ASP A 166 13.14 -30.84 33.91
N GLY A 167 13.60 -29.89 33.07
CA GLY A 167 12.90 -29.42 31.87
C GLY A 167 11.83 -28.34 32.12
N GLU A 168 11.74 -27.79 33.34
CA GLU A 168 10.81 -26.73 33.66
C GLU A 168 11.35 -25.35 33.28
N ARG A 169 10.47 -24.50 32.75
CA ARG A 169 10.79 -23.13 32.37
C ARG A 169 10.75 -22.23 33.60
N LYS A 170 11.87 -21.59 33.90
CA LYS A 170 11.92 -20.41 34.77
C LYS A 170 12.19 -19.18 33.91
N LEU A 171 11.23 -18.25 33.92
CA LEU A 171 11.40 -16.96 33.26
C LEU A 171 12.52 -16.22 33.99
N CYS A 172 13.47 -15.64 33.24
CA CYS A 172 14.41 -14.69 33.80
C CYS A 172 13.64 -13.40 34.14
N THR A 173 13.03 -13.33 35.32
CA THR A 173 12.34 -12.12 35.80
C THR A 173 13.37 -11.13 36.30
N PRO A 174 13.49 -9.89 35.79
CA PRO A 174 14.44 -8.90 36.30
C PRO A 174 14.19 -8.63 37.80
N GLY A 175 15.23 -8.81 38.62
CA GLY A 175 15.22 -8.58 40.06
C GLY A 175 16.17 -7.44 40.42
N ALA A 176 15.92 -6.79 41.57
CA ALA A 176 16.55 -5.54 42.00
C ALA A 176 18.07 -5.57 42.26
N SER A 177 18.72 -6.72 42.07
CA SER A 177 20.18 -6.88 42.14
C SER A 177 20.55 -8.02 41.18
N ASP A 178 21.41 -7.70 40.22
CA ASP A 178 21.88 -8.52 39.09
C ASP A 178 21.49 -10.00 39.11
N ILE A 179 20.58 -10.36 38.21
CA ILE A 179 20.26 -11.76 37.95
C ILE A 179 21.27 -12.31 36.98
N ASP A 180 22.12 -13.17 37.51
CA ASP A 180 23.11 -13.95 36.78
C ASP A 180 22.42 -15.07 35.96
N CYS A 181 21.72 -14.68 34.87
CA CYS A 181 21.20 -15.60 33.83
C CYS A 181 22.30 -16.02 32.83
N GLU A 182 23.58 -15.77 33.15
CA GLU A 182 24.64 -15.75 32.15
C GLU A 182 25.12 -17.14 31.72
N THR A 183 24.88 -18.19 32.51
CA THR A 183 25.54 -19.48 32.29
C THR A 183 24.71 -20.57 31.62
N GLU A 184 23.38 -20.57 31.72
CA GLU A 184 22.54 -21.68 31.21
C GLU A 184 21.18 -21.24 30.61
N SER A 185 21.15 -20.09 29.93
CA SER A 185 19.94 -19.66 29.22
C SER A 185 20.00 -19.99 27.72
N SER A 186 18.92 -20.53 27.18
CA SER A 186 18.77 -20.81 25.74
C SER A 186 17.57 -20.07 25.16
N LEU A 187 17.56 -19.89 23.85
CA LEU A 187 16.39 -19.36 23.15
C LEU A 187 15.36 -20.49 23.04
N THR A 188 14.12 -20.20 23.37
CA THR A 188 13.06 -21.21 23.43
C THR A 188 11.76 -20.69 22.85
N ILE A 189 11.00 -21.62 22.27
CA ILE A 189 9.61 -21.44 21.84
C ILE A 189 8.73 -22.52 22.47
N SER A 190 7.41 -22.34 22.47
CA SER A 190 6.52 -23.41 22.93
C SER A 190 6.60 -24.61 21.99
N ASN A 191 6.35 -25.81 22.51
CA ASN A 191 6.38 -27.01 21.69
C ASN A 191 5.33 -26.97 20.57
N THR A 192 4.14 -26.43 20.87
CA THR A 192 3.08 -26.22 19.87
C THR A 192 3.56 -25.30 18.75
N GLN A 193 4.16 -24.15 19.07
CA GLN A 193 4.70 -23.22 18.07
C GLN A 193 5.84 -23.85 17.24
N CYS A 194 6.68 -24.68 17.86
CA CYS A 194 7.75 -25.37 17.14
C CYS A 194 7.21 -26.40 16.15
N HIS A 195 6.20 -27.18 16.55
CA HIS A 195 5.53 -28.11 15.65
C HIS A 195 4.78 -27.40 14.52
N ASP A 196 4.07 -26.32 14.84
CA ASP A 196 3.34 -25.50 13.87
C ASP A 196 4.33 -24.90 12.86
N MET A 197 5.39 -24.24 13.33
CA MET A 197 6.48 -23.73 12.49
C MET A 197 7.03 -24.80 11.54
N ILE A 198 7.37 -25.98 12.06
CA ILE A 198 7.87 -27.08 11.25
C ILE A 198 6.84 -27.49 10.20
N GLY A 199 5.56 -27.55 10.58
CA GLY A 199 4.44 -27.79 9.68
C GLY A 199 4.35 -26.75 8.56
N HIS A 200 4.36 -25.46 8.90
CA HIS A 200 4.31 -24.34 7.96
C HIS A 200 5.51 -24.37 7.00
N CYS A 201 6.72 -24.56 7.52
CA CYS A 201 7.93 -24.76 6.73
C CYS A 201 7.82 -25.92 5.74
N SER A 202 7.27 -27.07 6.17
CA SER A 202 7.12 -28.25 5.31
C SER A 202 6.10 -28.07 4.18
N ARG A 203 5.15 -27.14 4.34
CA ARG A 203 4.15 -26.76 3.32
C ARG A 203 4.66 -25.69 2.35
N GLY A 204 5.87 -25.16 2.57
CA GLY A 204 6.44 -24.09 1.75
C GLY A 204 6.05 -22.68 2.18
N ASN A 205 5.46 -22.52 3.37
CA ASN A 205 5.14 -21.20 3.91
C ASN A 205 6.40 -20.49 4.45
N THR A 206 6.33 -19.16 4.51
CA THR A 206 7.37 -18.31 5.10
C THR A 206 7.17 -18.22 6.60
N VAL A 207 8.22 -18.51 7.37
CA VAL A 207 8.19 -18.39 8.84
C VAL A 207 9.42 -17.64 9.32
N ASP A 208 9.17 -16.64 10.17
CA ASP A 208 10.19 -15.79 10.78
C ASP A 208 10.17 -15.94 12.30
N LEU A 209 11.34 -15.99 12.92
CA LEU A 209 11.49 -15.89 14.37
C LEU A 209 11.74 -14.44 14.75
N LYS A 210 11.00 -13.94 15.73
CA LYS A 210 11.11 -12.58 16.24
C LYS A 210 11.78 -12.60 17.62
N ARG A 211 12.87 -11.86 17.81
CA ARG A 211 13.51 -11.63 19.12
C ARG A 211 13.47 -10.17 19.47
N THR A 212 13.01 -9.85 20.67
CA THR A 212 13.08 -8.50 21.25
C THR A 212 14.26 -8.45 22.22
N TRP A 213 15.17 -7.50 22.01
CA TRP A 213 16.36 -7.29 22.83
C TRP A 213 16.07 -6.39 24.02
N LYS A 214 16.93 -6.41 25.04
CA LYS A 214 16.80 -5.53 26.23
C LYS A 214 16.74 -4.03 25.91
N ASN A 215 17.32 -3.60 24.79
CA ASN A 215 17.26 -2.20 24.35
C ASN A 215 15.98 -1.83 23.61
N GLY A 216 15.07 -2.79 23.40
CA GLY A 216 13.82 -2.63 22.66
C GLY A 216 13.95 -2.87 21.16
N ASP A 217 15.16 -3.14 20.65
CA ASP A 217 15.32 -3.51 19.24
C ASP A 217 14.70 -4.88 18.98
N VAL A 218 14.22 -5.07 17.75
CA VAL A 218 13.59 -6.32 17.32
C VAL A 218 14.35 -6.87 16.13
N SER A 219 14.86 -8.09 16.27
CA SER A 219 15.48 -8.85 15.18
C SER A 219 14.52 -9.90 14.64
N PHE A 220 14.54 -10.07 13.33
CA PHE A 220 13.78 -11.10 12.61
C PHE A 220 14.74 -12.08 11.95
N PHE A 221 14.50 -13.37 12.15
CA PHE A 221 15.32 -14.45 11.61
C PHE A 221 14.45 -15.32 10.70
N ASN A 222 14.70 -15.24 9.39
CA ASN A 222 13.97 -16.04 8.42
C ASN A 222 14.39 -17.52 8.47
N VAL A 223 13.47 -18.37 8.88
CA VAL A 223 13.67 -19.83 8.99
C VAL A 223 13.36 -20.50 7.66
N CYS A 224 12.21 -20.14 7.08
CA CYS A 224 11.66 -20.75 5.87
C CYS A 224 11.30 -19.68 4.84
N PRO A 225 11.54 -19.91 3.54
CA PRO A 225 11.91 -21.19 2.92
C PRO A 225 13.36 -21.64 3.19
N PHE A 226 13.53 -22.93 3.50
CA PHE A 226 14.84 -23.53 3.73
C PHE A 226 15.37 -24.24 2.46
N LYS A 227 16.68 -24.16 2.23
CA LYS A 227 17.35 -24.79 1.07
C LYS A 227 17.65 -26.28 1.31
N SER A 228 18.00 -26.62 2.53
CA SER A 228 18.40 -27.98 2.91
C SER A 228 18.22 -28.16 4.41
N GLY A 229 18.01 -29.39 4.87
CA GLY A 229 17.85 -29.66 6.28
C GLY A 229 17.17 -31.00 6.54
N THR A 230 17.15 -31.37 7.82
CA THR A 230 16.40 -32.53 8.31
C THR A 230 15.34 -32.02 9.26
N ILE A 231 14.08 -32.33 8.95
CA ILE A 231 12.95 -32.11 9.85
C ILE A 231 12.73 -33.41 10.61
N SER A 232 12.89 -33.37 11.93
CA SER A 232 12.49 -34.46 12.82
C SER A 232 11.29 -34.03 13.64
N LYS A 233 10.31 -34.94 13.78
CA LYS A 233 9.11 -34.70 14.60
C LYS A 233 9.35 -34.87 16.09
N THR A 234 10.45 -35.47 16.53
CA THR A 234 10.57 -35.99 17.91
C THR A 234 11.95 -35.80 18.53
N SER A 235 12.88 -35.10 17.88
CA SER A 235 14.25 -35.04 18.40
C SER A 235 14.96 -33.73 18.07
N LYS A 236 15.52 -33.64 16.86
CA LYS A 236 16.37 -32.52 16.45
C LYS A 236 16.09 -32.22 14.99
N SER A 237 15.59 -31.02 14.72
CA SER A 237 15.47 -30.50 13.37
C SER A 237 16.64 -29.56 13.09
N LYS A 238 17.30 -29.75 11.94
CA LYS A 238 18.37 -28.89 11.47
C LYS A 238 17.95 -28.30 10.14
N LEU A 239 17.69 -27.00 10.07
CA LEU A 239 17.29 -26.31 8.86
C LEU A 239 18.39 -25.37 8.40
N ARG A 240 18.52 -25.17 7.09
CA ARG A 240 19.45 -24.20 6.50
C ARG A 240 18.67 -23.29 5.58
N ASN A 241 18.61 -22.00 5.90
CA ASN A 241 17.80 -21.03 5.17
C ASN A 241 18.38 -20.70 3.78
N SER A 242 17.69 -19.84 3.05
CA SER A 242 18.10 -19.37 1.71
C SER A 242 19.47 -18.67 1.70
N VAL A 243 19.85 -18.01 2.80
CA VAL A 243 21.15 -17.34 2.99
C VAL A 243 22.27 -18.32 3.34
N GLY A 244 21.93 -19.58 3.67
CA GLY A 244 22.90 -20.60 4.02
C GLY A 244 23.28 -20.64 5.50
N LYS A 245 22.56 -19.92 6.37
CA LYS A 245 22.70 -19.99 7.83
C LYS A 245 21.87 -21.15 8.39
N SER A 246 22.34 -21.81 9.44
CA SER A 246 21.65 -22.96 10.03
C SER A 246 20.86 -22.60 11.28
N PHE A 247 19.70 -23.22 11.41
CA PHE A 247 18.88 -23.29 12.61
C PHE A 247 18.88 -24.72 13.14
N PHE A 248 18.96 -24.87 14.45
CA PHE A 248 18.82 -26.12 15.18
C PHE A 248 17.65 -25.98 16.13
N PHE A 249 16.68 -26.87 15.99
CA PHE A 249 15.52 -26.96 16.86
C PHE A 249 15.61 -28.27 17.62
N GLN A 250 15.71 -28.20 18.94
CA GLN A 250 15.75 -29.38 19.80
C GLN A 250 14.49 -29.43 20.65
N ASP A 251 13.76 -30.53 20.52
CA ASP A 251 12.56 -30.78 21.30
C ASP A 251 12.94 -31.10 22.76
N LEU A 252 12.30 -30.41 23.69
CA LEU A 252 12.38 -30.59 25.13
C LEU A 252 10.96 -30.81 25.66
N ILE A 253 10.82 -31.33 26.89
CA ILE A 253 9.54 -31.83 27.43
C ILE A 253 8.36 -30.87 27.21
N ALA A 254 8.55 -29.56 27.43
CA ALA A 254 7.51 -28.54 27.28
C ALA A 254 7.83 -27.44 26.24
N HIS A 255 9.06 -27.41 25.74
CA HIS A 255 9.59 -26.30 24.95
C HIS A 255 10.49 -26.82 23.83
N CYS A 256 10.72 -26.01 22.83
CA CYS A 256 11.65 -26.31 21.77
C CYS A 256 12.77 -25.27 21.82
N SER A 257 14.00 -25.75 22.02
CA SER A 257 15.19 -24.90 22.05
C SER A 257 15.58 -24.54 20.62
N VAL A 258 15.88 -23.26 20.42
CA VAL A 258 16.31 -22.70 19.14
C VAL A 258 17.79 -22.31 19.26
N ASP A 259 18.61 -22.81 18.36
CA ASP A 259 20.04 -22.51 18.30
C ASP A 259 20.52 -22.42 16.84
N GLY A 260 21.76 -21.99 16.63
CA GLY A 260 22.44 -22.01 15.35
C GLY A 260 22.93 -20.65 14.84
N ASP A 261 23.79 -20.72 13.84
CA ASP A 261 24.44 -19.55 13.19
C ASP A 261 23.46 -18.48 12.69
N ALA A 262 22.19 -18.84 12.46
CA ALA A 262 21.18 -17.92 11.97
C ALA A 262 20.59 -17.02 13.06
N VAL A 263 20.57 -17.46 14.32
CA VAL A 263 20.09 -16.67 15.47
C VAL A 263 21.24 -16.01 16.24
N ALA A 264 22.47 -16.43 15.96
CA ALA A 264 23.67 -15.86 16.52
C ALA A 264 24.05 -14.54 15.83
N GLN A 265 24.61 -13.64 16.63
CA GLN A 265 24.96 -12.26 16.32
C GLN A 265 26.39 -12.15 15.80
N GLU A 266 26.59 -11.19 14.90
CA GLU A 266 27.85 -10.87 14.24
C GLU A 266 28.63 -9.79 15.01
N LEU A 267 29.84 -9.46 14.52
CA LEU A 267 30.73 -8.51 15.18
C LEU A 267 30.09 -7.13 15.33
N GLY A 268 29.99 -6.65 16.58
CA GLY A 268 29.41 -5.36 16.91
C GLY A 268 27.89 -5.33 17.06
N GLU A 269 27.21 -6.44 16.83
CA GLU A 269 25.79 -6.58 17.15
C GLU A 269 25.57 -6.79 18.65
N ILE A 270 24.37 -6.46 19.12
CA ILE A 270 23.99 -6.51 20.53
C ILE A 270 23.90 -7.96 20.99
N CYS A 271 24.37 -8.24 22.20
CA CYS A 271 24.33 -9.57 22.79
C CYS A 271 23.94 -9.50 24.27
N GLU A 272 23.37 -10.59 24.77
CA GLU A 272 22.97 -10.69 26.19
C GLU A 272 23.81 -11.72 26.94
N VAL A 273 24.27 -12.77 26.25
CA VAL A 273 25.14 -13.82 26.80
C VAL A 273 26.22 -14.22 25.79
N ALA A 274 27.27 -14.89 26.25
CA ALA A 274 28.37 -15.34 25.38
C ALA A 274 27.89 -16.21 24.20
N GLY A 275 26.87 -17.06 24.42
CA GLY A 275 26.29 -17.92 23.38
C GLY A 275 25.49 -17.18 22.30
N ASP A 276 25.21 -15.88 22.45
CA ASP A 276 24.57 -15.10 21.38
C ASP A 276 25.52 -14.83 20.22
N CYS A 277 26.85 -14.90 20.41
CA CYS A 277 27.80 -14.45 19.41
C CYS A 277 28.49 -15.63 18.68
N VAL A 278 28.61 -15.57 17.35
CA VAL A 278 29.28 -16.62 16.57
C VAL A 278 30.80 -16.55 16.74
N SER A 279 31.39 -17.45 17.55
CA SER A 279 32.86 -17.49 17.77
C SER A 279 33.44 -16.16 18.28
N LEU A 280 32.63 -15.37 18.97
CA LEU A 280 32.96 -14.07 19.52
C LEU A 280 32.54 -14.05 21.00
N ASN A 281 33.08 -13.12 21.77
CA ASN A 281 32.69 -12.93 23.16
C ASN A 281 31.65 -11.82 23.27
N CYS A 282 30.59 -12.08 24.03
CA CYS A 282 29.68 -11.02 24.44
C CYS A 282 30.30 -10.27 25.62
N ALA A 283 30.71 -9.03 25.40
CA ALA A 283 31.36 -8.24 26.43
C ALA A 283 31.02 -6.74 26.31
N ARG A 284 31.07 -6.05 27.44
CA ARG A 284 30.94 -4.60 27.50
C ARG A 284 32.31 -3.97 27.26
N ASN A 285 32.53 -3.40 26.06
CA ASN A 285 33.78 -2.73 25.72
C ASN A 285 33.64 -1.21 25.90
N THR A 286 34.22 -0.67 26.97
CA THR A 286 34.10 0.75 27.33
C THR A 286 34.54 1.69 26.20
N THR A 287 35.62 1.36 25.48
CA THR A 287 36.09 2.17 24.35
C THR A 287 35.04 2.28 23.24
N ARG A 288 34.37 1.17 22.90
CA ARG A 288 33.27 1.18 21.93
C ARG A 288 32.05 1.95 22.41
N ILE A 289 31.75 1.86 23.70
CA ILE A 289 30.63 2.60 24.31
C ILE A 289 30.91 4.09 24.22
N ASP A 290 32.12 4.52 24.57
CA ASP A 290 32.52 5.93 24.51
C ASP A 290 32.53 6.42 23.05
N ASP A 291 33.10 5.66 22.11
CA ASP A 291 33.04 5.97 20.67
C ASP A 291 31.61 6.07 20.15
N CYS A 292 30.71 5.18 20.60
CA CYS A 292 29.29 5.20 20.24
C CYS A 292 28.60 6.45 20.78
N LYS A 293 28.84 6.81 22.06
CA LYS A 293 28.29 8.01 22.69
C LYS A 293 28.77 9.28 22.00
N ASP A 294 30.08 9.37 21.73
CA ASP A 294 30.68 10.47 20.98
C ASP A 294 30.07 10.62 19.59
N ASN A 295 29.79 9.49 18.92
CA ASN A 295 29.12 9.49 17.62
C ASN A 295 27.66 9.93 17.73
N CYS A 296 26.92 9.49 18.75
CA CYS A 296 25.57 9.96 19.04
C CYS A 296 25.51 11.48 19.25
N GLU A 297 26.50 12.06 19.94
CA GLU A 297 26.58 13.51 20.19
C GLU A 297 26.93 14.32 18.94
N LYS A 298 27.76 13.75 18.04
CA LYS A 298 28.10 14.38 16.76
C LYS A 298 26.91 14.37 15.78
N LEU A 299 26.01 13.39 15.91
CA LEU A 299 24.80 13.32 15.11
C LEU A 299 23.83 14.43 15.54
N ARG A 300 23.29 15.17 14.57
CA ARG A 300 22.32 16.25 14.81
C ARG A 300 20.92 15.68 15.11
N PHE A 301 20.79 14.95 16.20
CA PHE A 301 19.52 14.43 16.67
C PHE A 301 18.67 15.51 17.35
N SER A 302 17.35 15.32 17.34
CA SER A 302 16.45 16.10 18.18
C SER A 302 16.71 15.78 19.66
N ALA A 303 16.37 16.72 20.55
CA ALA A 303 16.52 16.54 22.00
C ALA A 303 15.83 15.27 22.54
N SER A 304 14.81 14.76 21.85
CA SER A 304 14.11 13.51 22.18
C SER A 304 14.84 12.23 21.74
N ARG A 305 15.69 12.28 20.72
CA ARG A 305 16.35 11.10 20.13
C ARG A 305 17.76 10.86 20.66
N LEU A 306 18.43 11.92 21.11
CA LEU A 306 19.78 11.81 21.67
C LEU A 306 19.85 10.86 22.89
N PRO A 307 18.92 10.92 23.87
CA PRO A 307 18.95 10.01 25.01
C PRO A 307 18.80 8.54 24.61
N LEU A 308 17.96 8.26 23.61
CA LEU A 308 17.74 6.89 23.11
C LEU A 308 18.99 6.34 22.40
N CYS A 309 19.69 7.18 21.64
CA CYS A 309 20.96 6.80 21.00
C CYS A 309 22.02 6.46 22.06
N ILE A 310 22.21 7.34 23.04
CA ILE A 310 23.18 7.16 24.12
C ILE A 310 22.86 5.91 24.94
N SER A 311 21.59 5.67 25.26
CA SER A 311 21.21 4.46 26.01
C SER A 311 21.47 3.18 25.22
N ASN A 312 21.33 3.20 23.90
CA ASN A 312 21.61 2.04 23.05
C ASN A 312 23.11 1.71 22.98
N CYS A 313 24.00 2.67 23.27
CA CYS A 313 25.43 2.41 23.35
C CYS A 313 25.82 1.58 24.57
N ASP A 314 25.00 1.54 25.63
CA ASP A 314 25.38 0.92 26.90
C ASP A 314 25.23 -0.62 26.92
N TYR A 315 24.72 -1.24 25.86
CA TYR A 315 24.48 -2.67 25.80
C TYR A 315 25.74 -3.46 25.39
N PRO A 316 25.94 -4.69 25.91
CA PRO A 316 27.04 -5.56 25.47
C PRO A 316 26.93 -5.84 23.96
N THR A 317 28.09 -5.94 23.29
CA THR A 317 28.14 -6.31 21.87
C THR A 317 29.12 -7.45 21.64
N CYS A 318 28.97 -8.15 20.52
CA CYS A 318 29.88 -9.24 20.15
C CYS A 318 31.24 -8.69 19.73
N HIS A 319 32.31 -9.19 20.35
CA HIS A 319 33.70 -8.78 20.11
C HIS A 319 34.63 -9.98 19.87
N PRO A 320 35.77 -9.79 19.18
CA PRO A 320 36.76 -10.85 19.03
C PRO A 320 37.25 -11.28 20.42
N SER A 321 37.32 -12.58 20.66
CA SER A 321 37.87 -13.09 21.91
C SER A 321 39.33 -12.63 22.05
N PRO A 322 39.76 -12.08 23.20
CA PRO A 322 41.11 -11.56 23.37
C PRO A 322 42.21 -12.64 23.24
N LEU A 323 41.82 -13.92 23.26
CA LEU A 323 42.71 -15.08 23.13
C LEU A 323 43.08 -15.43 21.67
N SER A 324 42.53 -14.77 20.65
CA SER A 324 42.91 -14.99 19.24
C SER A 324 43.99 -14.04 18.72
N ALA A 325 44.53 -13.17 19.59
CA ALA A 325 45.56 -12.18 19.24
C ALA A 325 47.01 -12.62 19.58
N PHE A 326 47.22 -13.90 19.91
CA PHE A 326 48.55 -14.48 20.19
C PHE A 326 48.81 -15.71 19.33
#